data_AF-A0A7L9FGJ6-F1
#
_entry.id   AF-A0A7L9FGJ6-F1
#
_cell.length_a   1.000
_cell.length_b   1.000
_cell.length_c   1.000
_cell.angle_alpha   90.00
_cell.angle_beta   90.00
_cell.angle_gamma   90.00
#
_symmetry.space_group_name_H-M   'P 1'
#
loop_
_entity.id
_entity.type
_entity.pdbx_description
1 polymer ?
#
loop_
_entity_poly.entity_id
_entity_poly.type
_entity_poly.pdbx_seq_one_letter_code
_entity_poly.pdbx_strand_id
1 'polypeptide(L)'
;MEFIVRDCRLHILSTGYTAVANIAGYRLRTGLEYHLACKLAGPLRLRTLDVLHLAYAKALKRKLNVVAFITGDSEILGRADSIERTVGVKVQHPRDVLE
;
A
#
# COMPACT_ATOMS: atom_id res chain seq x y z
N MET A 1 -1.65 9.45 18.77
CA MET A 1 -2.07 9.42 17.35
C MET A 1 -3.09 10.52 17.03
N GLU A 2 -4.10 10.74 17.87
CA GLU A 2 -5.13 11.76 17.63
C GLU A 2 -4.59 13.16 17.36
N PHE A 3 -3.58 13.61 18.13
CA PHE A 3 -2.92 14.91 17.94
C PHE A 3 -2.30 15.07 16.54
N ILE A 4 -1.55 14.06 16.06
CA ILE A 4 -0.93 14.11 14.72
C ILE A 4 -2.00 14.19 13.62
N VAL A 5 -3.07 13.41 13.77
CA VAL A 5 -4.17 13.42 12.79
C VAL A 5 -4.85 14.79 12.74
N ARG A 6 -5.11 15.41 13.89
CA ARG A 6 -5.72 16.74 13.96
C ARG A 6 -4.77 17.84 13.49
N ASP A 7 -3.56 17.89 14.02
CA ASP A 7 -2.60 18.97 13.76
C ASP A 7 -2.16 19.00 12.29
N CYS A 8 -1.95 17.82 11.69
CA CYS A 8 -1.60 17.70 10.28
C CYS A 8 -2.82 17.63 9.36
N ARG A 9 -4.05 17.81 9.89
CA ARG A 9 -5.32 17.73 9.13
C ARG A 9 -5.43 16.47 8.28
N LEU A 10 -5.00 15.34 8.82
CA LEU A 10 -5.02 14.06 8.13
C LEU A 10 -6.42 13.45 8.22
N HIS A 11 -6.79 12.72 7.17
CA HIS A 11 -8.02 11.94 7.13
C HIS A 11 -7.68 10.45 7.11
N ILE A 12 -8.36 9.68 7.96
CA ILE A 12 -8.26 8.21 7.94
C ILE A 12 -9.23 7.69 6.89
N LEU A 13 -8.70 7.11 5.81
CA LEU A 13 -9.49 6.75 4.63
C LEU A 13 -9.70 5.24 4.46
N SER A 14 -8.95 4.40 5.17
CA SER A 14 -9.15 2.95 5.11
C SER A 14 -10.31 2.54 6.02
N THR A 15 -11.36 2.01 5.40
CA THR A 15 -12.38 1.21 6.09
C THR A 15 -12.02 -0.26 5.90
N GLY A 16 -12.05 -1.06 6.97
CA GLY A 16 -11.67 -2.48 6.91
C GLY A 16 -12.60 -3.27 6.00
N TYR A 17 -12.15 -3.57 4.78
CA TYR A 17 -12.86 -4.48 3.87
C TYR A 17 -12.36 -5.90 4.12
N THR A 18 -13.27 -6.83 4.38
CA THR A 18 -12.89 -8.23 4.56
C THR A 18 -12.99 -9.00 3.26
N ALA A 19 -11.95 -9.77 2.94
CA ALA A 19 -11.94 -10.80 1.90
C ALA A 19 -11.94 -12.19 2.54
N VAL A 20 -12.40 -13.19 1.80
CA VAL A 20 -12.26 -14.60 2.19
C VAL A 20 -11.13 -15.21 1.38
N ALA A 21 -10.10 -15.72 2.06
CA ALA A 21 -8.96 -16.39 1.46
C ALA A 21 -8.90 -17.85 1.91
N ASN A 22 -8.50 -18.74 1.00
CA ASN A 22 -8.18 -20.12 1.33
C ASN A 22 -6.66 -20.22 1.55
N ILE A 23 -6.24 -20.49 2.78
CA ILE A 23 -4.84 -20.58 3.18
C ILE A 23 -4.62 -21.94 3.84
N ALA A 24 -3.73 -22.77 3.25
CA ALA A 24 -3.41 -24.10 3.76
C ALA A 24 -4.65 -24.99 4.04
N GLY A 25 -5.69 -24.89 3.20
CA GLY A 25 -6.95 -25.62 3.36
C GLY A 25 -7.98 -24.96 4.28
N TYR A 26 -7.63 -23.90 4.99
CA TYR A 26 -8.54 -23.14 5.86
C TYR A 26 -9.15 -21.95 5.14
N ARG A 27 -10.45 -21.77 5.33
CA ARG A 27 -11.18 -20.61 4.82
C ARG A 27 -11.18 -19.50 5.87
N LEU A 28 -10.35 -18.49 5.68
CA LEU A 28 -10.15 -17.40 6.63
C LEU A 28 -10.76 -16.10 6.10
N ARG A 29 -11.42 -15.35 6.97
CA ARG A 29 -11.86 -13.98 6.70
C ARG A 29 -10.76 -13.03 7.16
N THR A 30 -10.13 -12.34 6.21
CA THR A 30 -9.00 -11.43 6.45
C THR A 30 -9.28 -10.07 5.83
N GLY A 31 -8.50 -9.05 6.18
CA GLY A 31 -8.52 -7.78 5.44
C GLY A 31 -8.09 -7.97 3.98
N LEU A 32 -8.75 -7.28 3.06
CA LEU A 32 -8.44 -7.32 1.62
C LEU A 32 -6.96 -7.00 1.35
N GLU A 33 -6.38 -6.07 2.11
CA GLU A 33 -4.99 -5.68 2.07
C GLU A 33 -4.04 -6.87 2.31
N TYR A 34 -4.39 -7.83 3.17
CA TYR A 34 -3.56 -9.00 3.42
C TYR A 34 -3.54 -9.93 2.21
N HIS A 35 -4.70 -10.16 1.59
CA HIS A 35 -4.78 -10.97 0.37
C HIS A 35 -3.98 -10.34 -0.78
N LEU A 36 -4.06 -9.03 -0.93
CA LEU A 36 -3.28 -8.28 -1.90
C LEU A 36 -1.78 -8.34 -1.57
N ALA A 37 -1.40 -8.18 -0.31
CA ALA A 37 -0.02 -8.23 0.12
C ALA A 37 0.62 -9.59 -0.17
N CYS A 38 -0.08 -10.70 0.08
CA CYS A 38 0.41 -12.04 -0.27
C CYS A 38 0.69 -12.17 -1.78
N LYS A 39 -0.16 -11.61 -2.64
CA LYS A 39 0.04 -11.61 -4.10
C LYS A 39 1.21 -10.73 -4.53
N LEU A 40 1.45 -9.63 -3.82
CA LEU A 40 2.51 -8.67 -4.13
C LEU A 40 3.87 -9.08 -3.56
N ALA A 41 3.91 -9.90 -2.51
CA ALA A 41 5.15 -10.28 -1.83
C ALA A 41 6.18 -10.94 -2.76
N GLY A 42 5.74 -11.88 -3.60
CA GLY A 42 6.63 -12.56 -4.55
C GLY A 42 7.26 -11.63 -5.58
N PRO A 43 6.47 -10.85 -6.34
CA PRO A 43 6.98 -9.89 -7.31
C PRO A 43 7.81 -8.77 -6.71
N LEU A 44 7.39 -8.21 -5.56
CA LEU A 44 8.03 -7.03 -4.98
C LEU A 44 9.24 -7.38 -4.12
N ARG A 45 9.26 -8.54 -3.44
CA ARG A 45 10.30 -8.96 -2.48
C ARG A 45 10.75 -7.85 -1.52
N LEU A 46 9.80 -7.05 -1.05
CA LEU A 46 9.99 -6.04 -0.01
C LEU A 46 9.61 -6.64 1.36
N ARG A 47 9.90 -5.92 2.44
CA ARG A 47 9.50 -6.32 3.79
C ARG A 47 7.97 -6.32 3.90
N THR A 48 7.44 -7.18 4.77
CA THR A 48 6.00 -7.39 4.91
C THR A 48 5.20 -6.09 5.11
N LEU A 49 5.71 -5.17 5.94
CA LEU A 49 5.05 -3.90 6.21
C LEU A 49 4.99 -3.00 4.96
N ASP A 50 6.06 -2.94 4.17
CA ASP A 50 6.11 -2.15 2.93
C ASP A 50 5.14 -2.71 1.89
N VAL A 51 5.10 -4.04 1.77
CA VAL A 51 4.15 -4.71 0.89
C VAL A 51 2.70 -4.44 1.33
N LEU A 52 2.42 -4.37 2.63
CA LEU A 52 1.11 -4.00 3.16
C LEU A 52 0.74 -2.54 2.81
N HIS A 53 1.66 -1.59 2.94
CA HIS A 53 1.41 -0.20 2.54
C HIS A 53 1.10 -0.08 1.04
N LEU A 54 1.83 -0.81 0.20
CA LEU A 54 1.58 -0.85 -1.25
C LEU A 54 0.26 -1.57 -1.58
N ALA A 55 -0.12 -2.59 -0.82
CA ALA A 55 -1.42 -3.25 -0.95
C ALA A 55 -2.57 -2.28 -0.63
N TYR A 56 -2.43 -1.43 0.39
CA TYR A 56 -3.37 -0.35 0.67
C TYR A 56 -3.44 0.65 -0.47
N ALA A 57 -2.31 1.12 -0.99
CA ALA A 57 -2.27 2.02 -2.14
C ALA A 57 -3.00 1.42 -3.35
N LYS A 58 -2.78 0.12 -3.63
CA LYS A 58 -3.48 -0.61 -4.70
C LYS A 58 -4.99 -0.68 -4.48
N ALA A 59 -5.43 -1.02 -3.27
CA ALA A 59 -6.83 -1.17 -2.93
C ALA A 59 -7.58 0.17 -3.04
N LEU A 60 -6.93 1.26 -2.61
CA LEU A 60 -7.51 2.59 -2.58
C LEU A 60 -7.37 3.35 -3.91
N LYS A 61 -6.49 2.90 -4.82
CA LYS A 61 -6.21 3.53 -6.11
C LYS A 61 -7.47 3.96 -6.86
N ARG A 62 -8.44 3.05 -7.06
CA ARG A 62 -9.66 3.36 -7.82
C ARG A 62 -10.64 4.25 -7.06
N LYS A 63 -10.75 4.07 -5.74
CA LYS A 63 -11.73 4.79 -4.91
C LYS A 63 -11.30 6.24 -4.64
N LEU A 64 -10.00 6.47 -4.47
CA LEU A 64 -9.44 7.75 -4.05
C LEU A 64 -8.51 8.39 -5.10
N ASN A 65 -8.44 7.80 -6.29
CA ASN A 65 -7.56 8.24 -7.37
C ASN A 65 -6.09 8.38 -6.92
N VAL A 66 -5.58 7.40 -6.17
CA VAL A 66 -4.18 7.41 -5.71
C VAL A 66 -3.26 7.20 -6.91
N VAL A 67 -2.55 8.25 -7.32
CA VAL A 67 -1.64 8.23 -8.49
C VAL A 67 -0.19 7.95 -8.12
N ALA A 68 0.21 8.27 -6.89
CA ALA A 68 1.58 8.14 -6.41
C ALA A 68 1.65 7.65 -4.95
N PHE A 69 2.73 6.95 -4.65
CA PHE A 69 3.17 6.52 -3.34
C PHE A 69 4.44 7.30 -2.98
N ILE A 70 4.32 8.23 -2.03
CA ILE A 70 5.42 9.13 -1.66
C ILE A 70 6.19 8.52 -0.50
N THR A 71 7.50 8.33 -0.65
CA THR A 71 8.35 7.75 0.40
C THR A 71 9.80 8.20 0.29
N GLY A 72 10.46 8.36 1.44
CA GLY A 72 11.91 8.55 1.53
C GLY A 72 12.69 7.24 1.66
N ASP A 73 12.01 6.09 1.66
CA ASP A 73 12.64 4.77 1.81
C ASP A 73 13.36 4.36 0.51
N SER A 74 14.68 4.19 0.60
CA SER A 74 15.52 3.85 -0.55
C SER A 74 15.28 2.43 -1.10
N GLU A 75 14.84 1.49 -0.27
CA GLU A 75 14.51 0.13 -0.69
C GLU A 75 13.24 0.14 -1.55
N ILE A 76 12.24 0.92 -1.17
CA ILE A 76 11.00 1.10 -1.95
C ILE A 76 11.29 1.90 -3.24
N LEU A 77 12.05 3.00 -3.14
CA LEU A 77 12.44 3.81 -4.30
C LEU A 77 13.23 3.00 -5.33
N GLY A 78 14.17 2.15 -4.88
CA GLY A 78 14.93 1.25 -5.74
C GLY A 78 14.09 0.22 -6.49
N ARG A 79 12.80 0.06 -6.15
CA ARG A 79 11.84 -0.83 -6.83
C ARG A 79 10.70 -0.09 -7.51
N ALA A 80 10.81 1.23 -7.72
CA ALA A 80 9.78 2.08 -8.31
C ALA A 80 9.14 1.47 -9.57
N ASP A 81 9.94 1.04 -10.54
CA ASP A 81 9.47 0.43 -11.78
C ASP A 81 8.63 -0.84 -11.55
N SER A 82 9.08 -1.71 -10.65
CA SER A 82 8.38 -2.96 -10.34
C SER A 82 7.06 -2.67 -9.63
N ILE A 83 7.07 -1.69 -8.72
CA ILE A 83 5.88 -1.23 -8.01
C ILE A 83 4.89 -0.60 -8.99
N GLU A 84 5.32 0.25 -9.90
CA GLU A 84 4.42 0.87 -10.88
C GLU A 84 3.77 -0.18 -11.79
N ARG A 85 4.53 -1.17 -12.29
CA ARG A 85 3.97 -2.24 -13.12
C ARG A 85 2.99 -3.15 -12.38
N THR A 86 3.25 -3.47 -11.12
CA THR A 86 2.47 -4.47 -10.37
C THR A 86 1.34 -3.86 -9.54
N VAL A 87 1.58 -2.70 -8.92
CA VAL A 87 0.65 -1.97 -8.05
C VAL A 87 -0.13 -0.95 -8.86
N GLY A 88 0.50 -0.32 -9.84
CA GLY A 88 -0.11 0.71 -10.70
C GLY A 88 -0.01 2.12 -10.15
N VAL A 89 0.87 2.38 -9.18
CA VAL A 89 1.09 3.72 -8.61
C VAL A 89 2.54 4.12 -8.86
N LYS A 90 2.79 5.40 -9.14
CA LYS A 90 4.15 5.93 -9.22
C LYS A 90 4.78 5.90 -7.83
N VAL A 91 6.10 5.74 -7.75
CA VAL A 91 6.83 5.90 -6.49
C VAL A 91 7.73 7.11 -6.64
N GLN A 92 7.64 8.06 -5.71
CA GLN A 92 8.36 9.33 -5.78
C GLN A 92 8.95 9.69 -4.43
N HIS A 93 10.08 10.38 -4.44
CA HIS A 93 10.66 10.95 -3.24
C HIS A 93 9.89 12.24 -2.88
N PRO A 94 9.68 12.57 -1.59
CA PRO A 94 8.98 13.80 -1.18
C PRO A 94 9.53 15.09 -1.81
N ARG A 95 10.85 15.12 -2.06
CA ARG A 95 11.52 16.27 -2.70
C ARG A 95 11.09 16.51 -4.15
N ASP A 96 10.57 15.49 -4.84
CA ASP A 96 10.20 15.58 -6.25
C ASP A 96 8.75 16.04 -6.45
N VAL A 97 8.01 16.26 -5.36
CA VAL A 97 6.58 16.59 -5.35
C VAL A 97 6.29 17.91 -4.63
N LEU A 98 7.22 18.38 -3.82
CA LEU A 98 7.17 19.67 -3.14
C LEU A 98 7.92 20.72 -3.98
N GLU A 99 7.35 21.05 -5.14
CA GLU A 99 7.66 22.28 -5.91
C GLU A 99 6.42 23.18 -5.96
#